data_AF-A0A1H7P942-F1
#
_entry.id   AF-A0A1H7P942-F1
#
_cell.length_a   1.000
_cell.length_b   1.000
_cell.length_c   1.000
_cell.angle_alpha   90.00
_cell.angle_beta   90.00
_cell.angle_gamma   90.00
#
_symmetry.space_group_name_H-M   'P 1'
#
loop_
_entity.id
_entity.type
_entity.pdbx_description
1 polymer ?
#
loop_
_entity_poly.entity_id
_entity_poly.type
_entity_poly.pdbx_seq_one_letter_code
_entity_poly.pdbx_strand_id
1 'polypeptide(L)' 'MPLILAIILFAVFTVNVGLGAASNSAFLNDVGEMLVLGGVAVLFVIAILKKEADAKK' A
#
# COMPACT_ATOMS: atom_id res chain seq x y z
N MET A 1 0.30 7.96 -11.77
CA MET A 1 1.52 7.41 -11.13
C MET A 1 1.36 7.05 -9.65
N PRO A 2 0.85 7.89 -8.73
CA PRO A 2 0.75 7.52 -7.30
C PRO A 2 -0.10 6.26 -7.04
N LEU A 3 -1.15 6.03 -7.83
CA LEU A 3 -1.98 4.83 -7.72
C LEU A 3 -1.21 3.52 -8.02
N ILE A 4 -0.29 3.54 -8.99
CA ILE A 4 0.51 2.36 -9.33
C ILE A 4 1.44 2.01 -8.16
N LEU A 5 2.07 3.02 -7.56
CA LEU A 5 2.90 2.83 -6.36
C LEU A 5 2.09 2.31 -5.17
N ALA A 6 0.87 2.83 -4.97
CA ALA A 6 -0.03 2.33 -3.93
C ALA A 6 -0.36 0.84 -4.14
N ILE A 7 -0.64 0.43 -5.39
CA ILE A 7 -0.92 -0.97 -5.73
C ILE A 7 0.31 -1.86 -5.46
N ILE A 8 1.51 -1.41 -5.84
CA ILE A 8 2.74 -2.17 -5.60
C ILE A 8 2.98 -2.38 -4.10
N LEU A 9 2.89 -1.31 -3.29
CA LEU A 9 3.07 -1.43 -1.84
C LEU A 9 1.98 -2.29 -1.20
N PHE A 10 0.74 -2.20 -1.68
CA PHE A 10 -0.35 -3.05 -1.21
C PHE A 10 -0.12 -4.52 -1.55
N ALA A 11 0.44 -4.82 -2.72
CA ALA A 11 0.83 -6.18 -3.08
C ALA A 11 1.94 -6.71 -2.17
N VAL A 12 2.95 -5.88 -1.85
CA VAL A 12 4.01 -6.24 -0.90
C VAL A 12 3.45 -6.57 0.48
N PHE A 13 2.56 -5.72 1.01
CA PHE A 13 1.85 -5.97 2.27
C PHE A 13 1.07 -7.29 2.22
N THR A 14 0.29 -7.49 1.15
CA THR A 14 -0.55 -8.69 0.99
C THR A 14 0.29 -9.97 0.96
N VAL A 15 1.42 -9.95 0.23
CA VAL A 15 2.35 -11.08 0.19
C VAL A 15 2.99 -11.32 1.55
N ASN A 16 3.41 -10.27 2.27
CA ASN A 16 4.00 -10.44 3.60
C ASN A 16 3.03 -11.10 4.59
N VAL A 17 1.81 -10.57 4.68
CA VAL A 17 0.74 -11.11 5.55
C VAL A 17 0.39 -12.54 5.13
N GLY A 18 0.28 -12.80 3.83
CA GLY A 18 0.00 -14.14 3.31
C GLY A 18 1.08 -15.16 3.68
N LEU A 19 2.36 -14.80 3.55
CA LEU A 19 3.48 -15.65 3.96
C LEU A 19 3.55 -15.85 5.48
N GLY A 20 3.27 -14.81 6.25
CA GLY A 20 3.15 -14.90 7.71
C GLY A 20 2.06 -15.87 8.13
N ALA A 21 0.87 -15.75 7.55
CA ALA A 21 -0.27 -16.60 7.88
C ALA A 21 -0.12 -18.05 7.41
N ALA A 22 0.49 -18.29 6.25
CA ALA A 22 0.58 -19.62 5.65
C ALA A 22 1.78 -20.44 6.15
N SER A 23 2.93 -19.81 6.35
CA SER A 23 4.20 -20.50 6.62
C SER A 23 5.01 -19.90 7.78
N ASN A 24 4.44 -18.95 8.52
CA ASN A 24 5.13 -18.20 9.59
C ASN A 24 6.46 -17.59 9.11
N SER A 25 6.50 -17.17 7.85
CA SER A 25 7.71 -16.71 7.15
C SER A 25 7.59 -15.28 6.65
N ALA A 26 6.86 -14.43 7.39
CA ALA A 26 6.80 -13.00 7.12
C ALA A 26 8.20 -12.36 7.23
N PHE A 27 8.52 -11.44 6.32
CA PHE A 27 9.79 -10.72 6.30
C PHE A 27 9.69 -9.31 6.89
N LEU A 28 8.48 -8.75 7.00
CA LEU A 28 8.15 -7.59 7.82
C LEU A 28 7.53 -8.04 9.15
N ASN A 29 7.83 -7.30 10.21
CA ASN A 29 7.12 -7.40 11.49
C ASN A 29 5.85 -6.55 11.47
N ASP A 30 5.01 -6.66 12.51
CA ASP A 30 3.74 -5.93 12.63
C ASP A 30 3.90 -4.42 12.43
N VAL A 31 4.95 -3.81 12.98
CA VAL A 31 5.22 -2.37 12.82
C VAL A 31 5.53 -2.04 11.35
N GLY A 32 6.34 -2.86 10.68
CA GLY A 32 6.67 -2.71 9.27
C GLY A 32 5.44 -2.84 8.38
N GLU A 33 4.57 -3.82 8.64
CA GLU A 33 3.29 -3.98 7.94
C GLU A 33 2.40 -2.73 8.07
N MET A 34 2.26 -2.20 9.29
CA MET A 34 1.46 -1.00 9.56
C MET A 34 2.03 0.23 8.84
N LEU A 35 3.35 0.38 8.79
CA LEU A 35 4.01 1.47 8.06
C LEU A 35 3.80 1.35 6.54
N VAL A 36 3.90 0.14 5.98
CA VAL A 36 3.64 -0.09 4.55
C VAL A 36 2.19 0.24 4.21
N LEU A 37 1.23 -0.24 5.01
CA LEU A 37 -0.20 0.05 4.80
C LEU A 37 -0.51 1.54 4.96
N GLY A 38 0.14 2.23 5.90
CA GLY A 38 0.08 3.68 6.02
C GLY A 38 0.60 4.40 4.78
N GLY A 39 1.71 3.95 4.20
CA GLY A 39 2.25 4.46 2.93
C GLY A 39 1.27 4.25 1.76
N VAL A 40 0.63 3.09 1.68
CA VAL A 40 -0.43 2.81 0.69
C VAL A 40 -1.57 3.82 0.83
N ALA A 41 -2.05 4.07 2.05
CA ALA A 41 -3.14 5.01 2.31
C ALA A 41 -2.78 6.44 1.86
N VAL A 42 -1.59 6.92 2.20
CA VAL A 42 -1.11 8.25 1.78
C VAL A 42 -1.04 8.37 0.26
N LEU A 43 -0.43 7.38 -0.42
CA LEU A 43 -0.33 7.37 -1.89
C LEU A 43 -1.70 7.30 -2.56
N PHE A 44 -2.64 6.55 -1.99
CA PHE A 44 -4.00 6.48 -2.48
C PHE A 44 -4.71 7.84 -2.37
N VAL A 45 -4.62 8.51 -1.22
CA VAL A 45 -5.17 9.87 -1.04
C VAL A 45 -4.58 10.85 -2.06
N ILE A 46 -3.25 10.85 -2.23
CA ILE A 46 -2.58 11.68 -3.25
C ILE A 46 -3.13 11.37 -4.65
N ALA A 47 -3.33 10.09 -4.98
CA ALA A 47 -3.86 9.70 -6.28
C ALA A 47 -5.29 10.22 -6.52
N ILE A 48 -6.16 10.14 -5.51
CA ILE A 48 -7.53 10.63 -5.59
C ILE A 48 -7.56 12.16 -5.73
N LEU A 49 -6.83 12.89 -4.89
CA LEU A 49 -6.77 14.36 -4.96
C LEU A 49 -6.29 14.85 -6.33
N LYS A 50 -5.30 14.18 -6.94
CA LYS A 50 -4.86 14.51 -8.31
C LYS A 50 -5.95 14.23 -9.34
N LYS A 51 -6.64 13.09 -9.23
CA LYS A 51 -7.73 12.74 -10.14
C LYS A 51 -8.90 13.73 -10.05
N GLU A 52 -9.24 14.18 -8.85
CA GLU A 52 -10.28 15.19 -8.63
C GLU A 52 -9.88 16.55 -9.19
N ALA A 53 -8.62 16.97 -9.00
CA ALA A 53 -8.10 18.22 -9.55
C ALA A 53 -8.10 18.20 -11.10
N ASP A 54 -7.69 17.09 -11.70
CA ASP A 54 -7.70 16.92 -13.16
C ASP A 54 -9.13 16.93 -13.73
N ALA A 55 -10.11 16.39 -13.00
CA ALA A 55 -11.52 16.37 -13.42
C ALA A 55 -12.24 17.72 -13.28
N LYS A 56 -11.69 18.66 -12.51
CA LYS A 56 -12.22 20.03 -12.37
C LYS A 56 -11.69 20.99 -13.44
N LYS A 57 -10.70 20.57 -14.24
CA LYS A 57 -10.11 21.37 -15.32
C LYS A 57 -10.89 21.21 -16.62
#